data_AF-A0A955R111-F1
#
_entry.id   AF-A0A955R111-F1
#
_cell.length_a   1.000
_cell.length_b   1.000
_cell.length_c   1.000
_cell.angle_alpha   90.00
_cell.angle_beta   90.00
_cell.angle_gamma   90.00
#
_symmetry.space_group_name_H-M   'P 1'
#
loop_
_entity.id
_entity.type
_entity.pdbx_description
1 polymer ?
#
loop_
_entity_poly.entity_id
_entity_poly.type
_entity_poly.pdbx_seq_one_letter_code
_entity_poly.pdbx_strand_id
1 'polypeptide(L)'
;KQVSVPRKIEDPVLGHRPNPDFLEHDAKGFRNAGVPEPGQVDLVALGDSQTYGANVHRTEAWPQQLEGLTGLRVYNLSFGGYSPAHYLFLIDEALAFKPKKVITAVYFGNDILESFLFASREQHRKRFSPKDPQRFEQAIRMEKETPITRKVNLTSRNPESFLAYENTSLQQRLARNLKTVQYAMELRKWFTGRSTSPCGDEANNMPSHAAPSVLTPQYRLLTLDQRDIRVQEGLRITQEALATLDETLNQSGVDHLVMLIPTKERVYEELVLKASPTEAFLNLMENEKWAHDALIDFMRGKNIAHLSLLPALKKSLWVGKTPYQNSNDGHPSREGQRAIAECIADYFAKG
;
A
#
# COMPACT_ATOMS: atom_id res chain seq x y z
N LYS A 1 18.20 23.71 21.47
CA LYS A 1 17.15 22.85 20.89
C LYS A 1 17.48 22.68 19.42
N GLN A 2 17.94 21.50 19.00
CA GLN A 2 18.18 21.24 17.58
C GLN A 2 16.81 21.18 16.90
N VAL A 3 16.55 22.08 15.96
CA VAL A 3 15.30 22.07 15.18
C VAL A 3 15.35 20.82 14.31
N SER A 4 14.43 19.88 14.53
CA SER A 4 14.32 18.69 13.69
C SER A 4 13.91 19.11 12.27
N VAL A 5 14.71 18.76 11.28
CA VAL A 5 14.38 19.01 9.86
C VAL A 5 13.06 18.29 9.53
N PRO A 6 12.05 18.98 8.97
CA PRO A 6 10.79 18.33 8.62
C PRO A 6 11.02 17.34 7.46
N ARG A 7 10.35 16.18 7.50
CA ARG A 7 10.49 15.14 6.46
C ARG A 7 9.92 15.53 5.10
N LYS A 8 9.02 16.51 5.07
CA LYS A 8 8.36 17.00 3.86
C LYS A 8 8.24 18.51 3.90
N ILE A 9 8.19 19.09 2.70
CA ILE A 9 7.93 20.51 2.43
C ILE A 9 6.63 20.64 1.65
N GLU A 10 6.01 21.81 1.69
CA GLU A 10 4.81 22.09 0.89
C GLU A 10 5.16 22.08 -0.60
N ASP A 11 4.22 21.60 -1.41
CA ASP A 11 4.32 21.64 -2.86
C ASP A 11 2.96 22.04 -3.44
N PRO A 12 2.89 23.06 -4.31
CA PRO A 12 1.62 23.55 -4.81
C PRO A 12 0.88 22.53 -5.69
N VAL A 13 1.58 21.56 -6.30
CA VAL A 13 0.97 20.57 -7.19
C VAL A 13 0.69 19.28 -6.43
N LEU A 14 1.68 18.72 -5.76
CA LEU A 14 1.57 17.43 -5.05
C LEU A 14 0.92 17.59 -3.66
N GLY A 15 0.82 18.82 -3.15
CA GLY A 15 0.45 19.15 -1.77
C GLY A 15 1.66 19.11 -0.84
N HIS A 16 2.49 18.08 -0.97
CA HIS A 16 3.79 18.01 -0.32
C HIS A 16 4.81 17.27 -1.18
N ARG A 17 6.09 17.59 -0.96
CA ARG A 17 7.23 16.84 -1.47
C ARG A 17 8.16 16.44 -0.33
N PRO A 18 8.92 15.34 -0.49
CA PRO A 18 9.90 14.99 0.51
C PRO A 18 11.01 16.06 0.59
N ASN A 19 11.50 16.34 1.80
CA ASN A 19 12.43 17.44 2.03
C ASN A 19 13.88 17.02 1.71
N PRO A 20 14.61 17.69 0.80
CA PRO A 20 16.02 17.40 0.51
C PRO A 20 16.97 17.43 1.71
N ASP A 21 16.64 18.23 2.74
CA ASP A 21 17.48 18.34 3.93
C ASP A 21 17.24 17.20 4.95
N PHE A 22 16.23 16.35 4.72
CA PHE A 22 15.91 15.26 5.63
C PHE A 22 16.88 14.08 5.43
N LEU A 23 17.20 13.39 6.52
CA LEU A 23 18.15 12.27 6.49
C LEU A 23 17.72 11.18 5.48
N GLU A 24 18.71 10.67 4.72
CA GLU A 24 18.55 9.70 3.62
C GLU A 24 17.80 10.21 2.38
N HIS A 25 17.44 11.50 2.29
CA HIS A 25 16.96 12.10 1.07
C HIS A 25 18.10 12.65 0.21
N ASP A 26 17.94 12.56 -1.10
CA ASP A 26 18.83 13.17 -2.09
C ASP A 26 18.46 14.65 -2.33
N ALA A 27 19.21 15.31 -3.22
CA ALA A 27 19.01 16.72 -3.54
C ALA A 27 17.64 17.03 -4.20
N LYS A 28 16.92 16.02 -4.72
CA LYS A 28 15.53 16.15 -5.22
C LYS A 28 14.48 15.88 -4.14
N GLY A 29 14.93 15.49 -2.94
CA GLY A 29 14.10 15.16 -1.80
C GLY A 29 13.76 13.69 -1.70
N PHE A 30 14.05 12.84 -2.68
CA PHE A 30 13.62 11.44 -2.61
C PHE A 30 14.64 10.57 -1.89
N ARG A 31 14.20 9.41 -1.39
CA ARG A 31 15.03 8.55 -0.53
C ARG A 31 16.05 7.72 -1.32
N ASN A 32 17.06 8.38 -1.87
CA ASN A 32 18.16 7.79 -2.63
C ASN A 32 19.53 8.23 -2.09
N ALA A 33 20.62 7.58 -2.54
CA ALA A 33 21.97 7.98 -2.14
C ALA A 33 22.42 9.32 -2.78
N GLY A 34 21.82 9.67 -3.90
CA GLY A 34 22.13 10.86 -4.69
C GLY A 34 21.24 10.89 -5.94
N VAL A 35 21.29 12.01 -6.67
CA VAL A 35 20.57 12.18 -7.92
C VAL A 35 21.48 11.74 -9.07
N PRO A 36 21.14 10.68 -9.82
CA PRO A 36 21.93 10.22 -10.96
C PRO A 36 21.74 11.12 -12.19
N GLU A 37 22.71 11.11 -13.10
CA GLU A 37 22.59 11.80 -14.39
C GLU A 37 21.60 11.07 -15.32
N PRO A 38 20.96 11.77 -16.29
CA PRO A 38 20.10 11.13 -17.29
C PRO A 38 20.81 9.98 -18.02
N GLY A 39 20.13 8.84 -18.14
CA GLY A 39 20.66 7.61 -18.77
C GLY A 39 21.49 6.73 -17.83
N GLN A 40 21.72 7.14 -16.58
CA GLN A 40 22.36 6.29 -15.56
C GLN A 40 21.37 5.46 -14.73
N VAL A 41 20.07 5.60 -14.97
CA VAL A 41 19.00 4.87 -14.27
C VAL A 41 18.38 3.87 -15.24
N ASP A 42 18.29 2.60 -14.85
CA ASP A 42 17.58 1.60 -15.64
C ASP A 42 16.09 1.60 -15.31
N LEU A 43 15.76 1.75 -14.02
CA LEU A 43 14.41 1.62 -13.48
C LEU A 43 14.04 2.84 -12.62
N VAL A 44 12.85 3.40 -12.81
CA VAL A 44 12.27 4.36 -11.85
C VAL A 44 11.11 3.70 -11.11
N ALA A 45 11.11 3.76 -9.78
CA ALA A 45 10.04 3.23 -8.93
C ALA A 45 9.15 4.36 -8.41
N LEU A 46 7.89 4.40 -8.87
CA LEU A 46 6.83 5.27 -8.38
C LEU A 46 6.01 4.53 -7.32
N GLY A 47 5.67 5.18 -6.21
CA GLY A 47 4.98 4.51 -5.12
C GLY A 47 4.62 5.42 -3.96
N ASP A 48 4.02 4.80 -2.95
CA ASP A 48 3.65 5.43 -1.68
C ASP A 48 4.70 5.12 -0.56
N SER A 49 4.28 5.03 0.71
CA SER A 49 5.16 4.68 1.83
C SER A 49 5.70 3.25 1.77
N GLN A 50 5.04 2.34 1.06
CA GLN A 50 5.47 0.96 0.85
C GLN A 50 6.77 0.92 0.03
N THR A 51 6.80 1.70 -1.05
CA THR A 51 7.96 1.85 -1.94
C THR A 51 9.03 2.76 -1.37
N TYR A 52 8.65 3.75 -0.56
CA TYR A 52 9.60 4.59 0.17
C TYR A 52 10.44 3.78 1.18
N GLY A 53 9.96 2.60 1.58
CA GLY A 53 10.60 1.77 2.59
C GLY A 53 10.38 2.32 4.01
N ALA A 54 9.16 2.75 4.34
CA ALA A 54 8.86 3.20 5.69
C ALA A 54 9.23 2.12 6.72
N ASN A 55 9.79 2.53 7.86
CA ASN A 55 10.24 1.68 8.97
C ASN A 55 11.44 0.76 8.70
N VAL A 56 12.11 0.89 7.55
CA VAL A 56 13.40 0.24 7.26
C VAL A 56 14.44 1.28 6.82
N HIS A 57 15.72 0.93 6.80
CA HIS A 57 16.77 1.79 6.24
C HIS A 57 16.61 1.96 4.73
N ARG A 58 17.12 3.05 4.16
CA ARG A 58 17.08 3.26 2.70
C ARG A 58 17.60 2.05 1.91
N THR A 59 18.69 1.45 2.36
CA THR A 59 19.30 0.29 1.70
C THR A 59 18.45 -0.97 1.77
N GLU A 60 17.47 -1.04 2.68
CA GLU A 60 16.60 -2.19 2.89
C GLU A 60 15.26 -2.07 2.14
N ALA A 61 14.93 -0.89 1.61
CA ALA A 61 13.72 -0.70 0.81
C ALA A 61 13.80 -1.51 -0.50
N TRP A 62 12.65 -2.02 -0.98
CA TRP A 62 12.62 -2.90 -2.15
C TRP A 62 13.29 -2.32 -3.40
N PRO A 63 13.25 -1.00 -3.71
CA PRO A 63 13.94 -0.47 -4.88
C PRO A 63 15.46 -0.66 -4.79
N GLN A 64 16.05 -0.42 -3.61
CA GLN A 64 17.49 -0.60 -3.38
C GLN A 64 17.88 -2.07 -3.26
N GLN A 65 17.01 -2.92 -2.70
CA GLN A 65 17.22 -4.37 -2.71
C GLN A 65 17.18 -4.93 -4.14
N LEU A 66 16.26 -4.43 -4.99
CA LEU A 66 16.15 -4.81 -6.39
C LEU A 66 17.42 -4.44 -7.18
N GLU A 67 17.97 -3.25 -6.94
CA GLU A 67 19.26 -2.83 -7.52
C GLU A 67 20.36 -3.83 -7.17
N GLY A 68 20.48 -4.22 -5.89
CA GLY A 68 21.47 -5.20 -5.45
C GLY A 68 21.27 -6.60 -6.03
N LEU A 69 20.02 -7.03 -6.26
CA LEU A 69 19.70 -8.35 -6.79
C LEU A 69 19.89 -8.46 -8.31
N THR A 70 19.63 -7.39 -9.05
CA THR A 70 19.59 -7.40 -10.53
C THR A 70 20.78 -6.70 -11.17
N GLY A 71 21.48 -5.84 -10.43
CA GLY A 71 22.48 -4.92 -10.99
C GLY A 71 21.90 -3.76 -11.81
N LEU A 72 20.57 -3.70 -11.98
CA LEU A 72 19.88 -2.59 -12.64
C LEU A 72 19.79 -1.41 -11.70
N ARG A 73 20.18 -0.22 -12.15
CA ARG A 73 20.11 0.98 -11.31
C ARG A 73 18.68 1.43 -11.10
N VAL A 74 18.28 1.61 -9.84
CA VAL A 74 16.90 1.95 -9.47
C VAL A 74 16.85 3.31 -8.79
N TYR A 75 16.08 4.24 -9.37
CA TYR A 75 15.76 5.51 -8.73
C TYR A 75 14.38 5.44 -8.06
N ASN A 76 14.33 5.65 -6.75
CA ASN A 76 13.10 5.63 -5.97
C ASN A 76 12.44 7.02 -5.99
N LEU A 77 11.33 7.16 -6.72
CA LEU A 77 10.53 8.37 -6.86
C LEU A 77 9.21 8.26 -6.08
N SER A 78 9.24 7.65 -4.89
CA SER A 78 8.08 7.42 -4.04
C SER A 78 8.04 8.30 -2.79
N PHE A 79 6.84 8.52 -2.26
CA PHE A 79 6.69 9.15 -0.96
C PHE A 79 5.35 8.80 -0.28
N GLY A 80 5.33 8.82 1.05
CA GLY A 80 4.14 8.47 1.83
C GLY A 80 2.92 9.34 1.48
N GLY A 81 1.79 8.67 1.21
CA GLY A 81 0.53 9.29 0.82
C GLY A 81 0.43 9.63 -0.67
N TYR A 82 1.45 9.32 -1.48
CA TYR A 82 1.28 9.34 -2.93
C TYR A 82 0.41 8.17 -3.39
N SER A 83 -0.17 8.32 -4.56
CA SER A 83 -1.10 7.38 -5.18
C SER A 83 -0.98 7.49 -6.71
N PRO A 84 -1.63 6.60 -7.49
CA PRO A 84 -1.63 6.69 -8.95
C PRO A 84 -1.97 8.07 -9.52
N ALA A 85 -2.88 8.81 -8.87
CA ALA A 85 -3.19 10.18 -9.29
C ALA A 85 -2.00 11.15 -9.13
N HIS A 86 -1.14 10.96 -8.12
CA HIS A 86 0.09 11.73 -7.92
C HIS A 86 1.15 11.38 -8.98
N TYR A 87 1.25 10.10 -9.37
CA TYR A 87 2.26 9.62 -10.31
C TYR A 87 2.18 10.33 -11.67
N LEU A 88 0.98 10.76 -12.09
CA LEU A 88 0.77 11.56 -13.30
C LEU A 88 1.50 12.91 -13.28
N PHE A 89 1.80 13.45 -12.11
CA PHE A 89 2.53 14.71 -11.93
C PHE A 89 4.03 14.48 -11.68
N LEU A 90 4.46 13.22 -11.56
CA LEU A 90 5.84 12.82 -11.41
C LEU A 90 6.41 12.18 -12.68
N ILE A 91 5.57 11.91 -13.68
CA ILE A 91 5.96 11.15 -14.87
C ILE A 91 7.05 11.85 -15.68
N ASP A 92 6.98 13.18 -15.83
CA ASP A 92 8.02 13.94 -16.54
C ASP A 92 9.36 13.90 -15.79
N GLU A 93 9.34 13.92 -14.45
CA GLU A 93 10.53 13.76 -13.63
C GLU A 93 11.10 12.34 -13.72
N ALA A 94 10.24 11.32 -13.79
CA ALA A 94 10.65 9.94 -14.04
C ALA A 94 11.31 9.80 -15.42
N LEU A 95 10.71 10.36 -16.47
CA LEU A 95 11.21 10.33 -17.84
C LEU A 95 12.51 11.12 -18.03
N ALA A 96 12.74 12.17 -17.24
CA ALA A 96 13.98 12.95 -17.28
C ALA A 96 15.24 12.11 -16.96
N PHE A 97 15.09 11.02 -16.21
CA PHE A 97 16.18 10.06 -15.97
C PHE A 97 16.48 9.15 -17.17
N LYS A 98 15.65 9.17 -18.22
CA LYS A 98 15.71 8.27 -19.38
C LYS A 98 15.77 6.79 -19.00
N PRO A 99 14.86 6.30 -18.13
CA PRO A 99 14.87 4.90 -17.71
C PRO A 99 14.46 3.99 -18.87
N LYS A 100 14.84 2.71 -18.76
CA LYS A 100 14.31 1.66 -19.65
C LYS A 100 12.91 1.23 -19.22
N LYS A 101 12.57 1.38 -17.94
CA LYS A 101 11.30 0.94 -17.38
C LYS A 101 10.87 1.80 -16.19
N VAL A 102 9.58 2.01 -16.05
CA VAL A 102 8.97 2.57 -14.86
C VAL A 102 8.10 1.53 -14.18
N ILE A 103 8.29 1.38 -12.87
CA ILE A 103 7.50 0.51 -12.01
C ILE A 103 6.56 1.38 -11.18
N THR A 104 5.26 1.19 -11.30
CA THR A 104 4.26 1.87 -10.45
C THR A 104 3.73 0.90 -9.41
N ALA A 105 3.88 1.24 -8.14
CA ALA A 105 3.34 0.45 -7.03
C ALA A 105 1.99 1.01 -6.57
N VAL A 106 0.96 0.17 -6.57
CA VAL A 106 -0.38 0.48 -6.07
C VAL A 106 -0.66 -0.31 -4.81
N TYR A 107 -0.80 0.38 -3.69
CA TYR A 107 -1.10 -0.22 -2.40
C TYR A 107 -2.59 -0.13 -2.06
N PHE A 108 -3.24 -1.30 -1.88
CA PHE A 108 -4.66 -1.34 -1.54
C PHE A 108 -5.00 -0.68 -0.19
N GLY A 109 -4.02 -0.56 0.71
CA GLY A 109 -4.29 -0.06 2.06
C GLY A 109 -4.61 1.44 2.15
N ASN A 110 -4.36 2.24 1.11
CA ASN A 110 -4.77 3.65 1.05
C ASN A 110 -4.84 4.25 -0.36
N ASP A 111 -4.10 3.75 -1.35
CA ASP A 111 -3.90 4.46 -2.63
C ASP A 111 -5.20 4.73 -3.39
N ILE A 112 -6.16 3.81 -3.33
CA ILE A 112 -7.47 3.97 -3.98
C ILE A 112 -8.18 5.21 -3.42
N LEU A 113 -8.32 5.33 -2.10
CA LEU A 113 -8.92 6.49 -1.49
C LEU A 113 -8.06 7.76 -1.71
N GLU A 114 -6.73 7.66 -1.60
CA GLU A 114 -5.82 8.78 -1.80
C GLU A 114 -5.89 9.34 -3.23
N SER A 115 -6.08 8.49 -4.25
CA SER A 115 -6.36 8.92 -5.63
C SER A 115 -7.60 9.81 -5.71
N PHE A 116 -8.70 9.44 -5.04
CA PHE A 116 -9.89 10.28 -4.95
C PHE A 116 -9.61 11.59 -4.21
N LEU A 117 -8.98 11.52 -3.04
CA LEU A 117 -8.72 12.70 -2.21
C LEU A 117 -7.83 13.70 -2.94
N PHE A 118 -6.80 13.24 -3.64
CA PHE A 118 -5.94 14.08 -4.45
C PHE A 118 -6.71 14.72 -5.62
N ALA A 119 -7.47 13.93 -6.38
CA ALA A 119 -8.28 14.42 -7.49
C ALA A 119 -9.37 15.42 -7.07
N SER A 120 -9.88 15.30 -5.84
CA SER A 120 -10.94 16.16 -5.29
C SER A 120 -10.47 17.59 -4.96
N ARG A 121 -9.15 17.81 -4.86
CA ARG A 121 -8.57 19.14 -4.62
C ARG A 121 -8.90 20.05 -5.80
N GLU A 122 -9.27 21.29 -5.51
CA GLU A 122 -9.78 22.26 -6.49
C GLU A 122 -8.89 22.36 -7.74
N GLN A 123 -7.58 22.47 -7.54
CA GLN A 123 -6.59 22.55 -8.62
C GLN A 123 -6.48 21.31 -9.51
N HIS A 124 -6.94 20.14 -9.05
CA HIS A 124 -6.86 18.88 -9.80
C HIS A 124 -8.19 18.43 -10.39
N ARG A 125 -9.33 18.96 -9.90
CA ARG A 125 -10.67 18.51 -10.31
C ARG A 125 -10.82 18.42 -11.82
N LYS A 126 -10.44 19.47 -12.54
CA LYS A 126 -10.57 19.53 -14.00
C LYS A 126 -9.85 18.37 -14.72
N ARG A 127 -8.73 17.88 -14.19
CA ARG A 127 -7.99 16.76 -14.79
C ARG A 127 -8.71 15.42 -14.61
N PHE A 128 -9.35 15.22 -13.46
CA PHE A 128 -9.91 13.93 -13.05
C PHE A 128 -11.45 13.88 -13.05
N SER A 129 -12.10 14.96 -13.48
CA SER A 129 -13.55 15.04 -13.62
C SER A 129 -14.03 13.95 -14.59
N PRO A 130 -14.95 13.07 -14.16
CA PRO A 130 -15.53 12.08 -15.07
C PRO A 130 -16.43 12.74 -16.11
N LYS A 131 -16.79 11.96 -17.14
CA LYS A 131 -17.77 12.36 -18.17
C LYS A 131 -19.15 12.71 -17.58
N ASP A 132 -19.56 12.03 -16.50
CA ASP A 132 -20.73 12.37 -15.71
C ASP A 132 -20.31 12.95 -14.35
N PRO A 133 -20.30 14.28 -14.18
CA PRO A 133 -19.73 14.93 -13.00
C PRO A 133 -20.59 14.78 -11.74
N GLN A 134 -21.86 14.38 -11.85
CA GLN A 134 -22.79 14.40 -10.70
C GLN A 134 -22.33 13.50 -9.56
N ARG A 135 -21.89 12.28 -9.89
CA ARG A 135 -21.39 11.30 -8.92
C ARG A 135 -20.11 11.78 -8.23
N PHE A 136 -19.21 12.40 -8.98
CA PHE A 136 -17.96 12.91 -8.45
C PHE A 136 -18.19 14.09 -7.49
N GLU A 137 -19.07 15.03 -7.86
CA GLU A 137 -19.47 16.13 -6.97
C GLU A 137 -20.20 15.62 -5.71
N GLN A 138 -21.00 14.56 -5.84
CA GLN A 138 -21.60 13.90 -4.68
C GLN A 138 -20.53 13.32 -3.74
N ALA A 139 -19.49 12.66 -4.28
CA ALA A 139 -18.39 12.11 -3.49
C ALA A 139 -17.60 13.22 -2.77
N ILE A 140 -17.35 14.34 -3.45
CA ILE A 140 -16.70 15.53 -2.86
C ILE A 140 -17.56 16.10 -1.73
N ARG A 141 -18.87 16.24 -1.94
CA ARG A 141 -19.80 16.72 -0.91
C ARG A 141 -19.80 15.79 0.30
N MET A 142 -19.87 14.47 0.09
CA MET A 142 -19.81 13.49 1.17
C MET A 142 -18.50 13.56 1.97
N GLU A 143 -17.36 13.82 1.32
CA GLU A 143 -16.10 14.01 2.03
C GLU A 143 -16.06 15.30 2.85
N LYS A 144 -16.72 16.38 2.40
CA LYS A 144 -16.85 17.62 3.18
C LYS A 144 -17.76 17.45 4.39
N GLU A 145 -18.89 16.75 4.23
CA GLU A 145 -19.90 16.56 5.27
C GLU A 145 -19.51 15.47 6.28
N THR A 146 -18.95 14.36 5.80
CA THR A 146 -18.56 13.20 6.60
C THR A 146 -17.17 12.69 6.23
N PRO A 147 -16.10 13.42 6.60
CA PRO A 147 -14.77 13.12 6.09
C PRO A 147 -14.27 11.73 6.48
N ILE A 148 -13.99 10.85 5.51
CA ILE A 148 -13.27 9.60 5.76
C ILE A 148 -11.86 9.93 6.23
N THR A 149 -11.23 10.96 5.67
CA THR A 149 -9.90 11.43 6.09
C THR A 149 -9.79 11.66 7.59
N ARG A 150 -10.83 12.26 8.20
CA ARG A 150 -10.88 12.45 9.65
C ARG A 150 -10.96 11.11 10.39
N LYS A 151 -11.77 10.16 9.91
CA LYS A 151 -11.89 8.81 10.51
C LYS A 151 -10.56 8.04 10.39
N VAL A 152 -9.91 8.07 9.23
CA VAL A 152 -8.59 7.46 8.97
C VAL A 152 -7.52 8.07 9.87
N ASN A 153 -7.48 9.40 10.03
CA ASN A 153 -6.50 10.08 10.89
C ASN A 153 -6.68 9.78 12.38
N LEU A 154 -7.92 9.63 12.85
CA LEU A 154 -8.20 9.27 14.25
C LEU A 154 -7.76 7.82 14.51
N THR A 155 -8.20 6.90 13.64
CA THR A 155 -7.89 5.47 13.77
C THR A 155 -6.41 5.13 13.62
N SER A 156 -5.68 5.84 12.75
CA SER A 156 -4.23 5.64 12.59
C SER A 156 -3.42 6.11 13.79
N ARG A 157 -3.85 7.20 14.45
CA ARG A 157 -3.18 7.75 15.65
C ARG A 157 -3.52 6.99 16.93
N ASN A 158 -4.72 6.44 17.01
CA ASN A 158 -5.14 5.62 18.13
C ASN A 158 -6.18 4.59 17.63
N PRO A 159 -5.80 3.30 17.45
CA PRO A 159 -6.73 2.26 17.02
C PRO A 159 -7.97 2.12 17.93
N GLU A 160 -7.86 2.50 19.20
CA GLU A 160 -8.97 2.50 20.16
C GLU A 160 -9.95 3.67 19.95
N SER A 161 -9.55 4.72 19.23
CA SER A 161 -10.32 5.96 19.07
C SER A 161 -11.42 5.91 18.01
N PHE A 162 -11.45 4.88 17.15
CA PHE A 162 -12.53 4.67 16.17
C PHE A 162 -13.93 4.71 16.81
N LEU A 163 -14.02 4.26 18.07
CA LEU A 163 -15.24 4.12 18.85
C LEU A 163 -15.75 5.42 19.50
N ALA A 164 -14.98 6.51 19.50
CA ALA A 164 -15.48 7.79 20.02
C ALA A 164 -16.45 8.48 19.04
N TYR A 165 -16.44 8.06 17.77
CA TYR A 165 -17.23 8.68 16.69
C TYR A 165 -18.51 7.91 16.34
N GLU A 166 -18.56 6.61 16.64
CA GLU A 166 -19.81 5.83 16.66
C GLU A 166 -20.29 5.74 18.09
N ASN A 167 -21.47 6.29 18.41
CA ASN A 167 -22.13 6.20 19.72
C ASN A 167 -22.25 4.73 20.18
N THR A 168 -21.22 4.20 20.82
CA THR A 168 -21.12 2.79 21.20
C THR A 168 -20.87 2.71 22.70
N SER A 169 -21.60 1.81 23.36
CA SER A 169 -21.62 1.70 24.82
C SER A 169 -20.27 1.25 25.36
N LEU A 170 -20.01 1.54 26.64
CA LEU A 170 -18.77 1.17 27.34
C LEU A 170 -18.43 -0.34 27.22
N GLN A 171 -19.47 -1.19 27.13
CA GLN A 171 -19.36 -2.64 26.94
C GLN A 171 -18.78 -3.03 25.57
N GLN A 172 -19.12 -2.29 24.50
CA GLN A 172 -18.60 -2.54 23.15
C GLN A 172 -17.12 -2.11 23.01
N ARG A 173 -16.70 -1.10 23.78
CA ARG A 173 -15.30 -0.67 23.88
C ARG A 173 -14.43 -1.73 24.58
N LEU A 174 -14.90 -2.28 25.69
CA LEU A 174 -14.26 -3.38 26.40
C LEU A 174 -14.16 -4.66 25.55
N ALA A 175 -15.23 -5.01 24.81
CA ALA A 175 -15.25 -6.20 23.95
C ALA A 175 -14.26 -6.16 22.77
N ARG A 176 -13.90 -4.96 22.27
CA ARG A 176 -12.97 -4.82 21.12
C ARG A 176 -11.50 -4.83 21.54
N ASN A 177 -11.15 -4.22 22.67
CA ASN A 177 -9.83 -4.40 23.27
C ASN A 177 -9.60 -5.86 23.66
N LEU A 178 -10.64 -6.55 24.11
CA LEU A 178 -10.62 -8.01 24.24
C LEU A 178 -10.37 -8.69 22.88
N LYS A 179 -11.04 -8.34 21.78
CA LYS A 179 -10.87 -9.01 20.47
C LYS A 179 -9.53 -8.79 19.76
N THR A 180 -8.95 -7.57 19.78
CA THR A 180 -7.64 -7.30 19.18
C THR A 180 -6.50 -7.91 19.99
N VAL A 181 -6.59 -7.82 21.32
CA VAL A 181 -5.65 -8.52 22.21
C VAL A 181 -5.90 -10.03 22.13
N GLN A 182 -7.13 -10.50 21.92
CA GLN A 182 -7.47 -11.90 21.68
C GLN A 182 -6.93 -12.41 20.34
N TYR A 183 -6.88 -11.61 19.27
CA TYR A 183 -6.23 -12.03 18.02
C TYR A 183 -4.72 -12.25 18.22
N ALA A 184 -4.05 -11.31 18.89
CA ALA A 184 -2.64 -11.47 19.26
C ALA A 184 -2.44 -12.63 20.27
N MET A 185 -3.36 -12.85 21.22
CA MET A 185 -3.29 -13.90 22.23
C MET A 185 -3.65 -15.30 21.68
N GLU A 186 -4.63 -15.44 20.79
CA GLU A 186 -5.03 -16.72 20.17
C GLU A 186 -3.96 -17.19 19.18
N LEU A 187 -3.42 -16.29 18.36
CA LEU A 187 -2.22 -16.59 17.57
C LEU A 187 -1.07 -16.99 18.49
N ARG A 188 -0.80 -16.22 19.55
CA ARG A 188 0.27 -16.55 20.52
C ARG A 188 0.06 -17.88 21.24
N LYS A 189 -1.16 -18.25 21.64
CA LYS A 189 -1.50 -19.55 22.25
C LYS A 189 -1.20 -20.71 21.30
N TRP A 190 -1.57 -20.57 20.03
CA TRP A 190 -1.21 -21.52 18.97
C TRP A 190 0.31 -21.66 18.79
N PHE A 191 1.07 -20.56 18.93
CA PHE A 191 2.53 -20.57 18.81
C PHE A 191 3.29 -21.00 20.09
N THR A 192 2.71 -20.88 21.30
CA THR A 192 3.42 -21.13 22.58
C THR A 192 3.11 -22.46 23.28
N GLY A 193 2.24 -23.32 22.75
CA GLY A 193 2.24 -24.75 23.08
C GLY A 193 0.95 -25.37 23.64
N ARG A 194 0.86 -26.69 23.38
CA ARG A 194 -0.14 -27.70 23.82
C ARG A 194 -1.57 -27.46 23.36
N SER A 195 -1.87 -28.03 22.17
CA SER A 195 -3.22 -28.47 21.83
C SER A 195 -3.75 -29.37 22.94
N THR A 196 -4.83 -28.95 23.60
CA THR A 196 -5.71 -29.83 24.36
C THR A 196 -7.08 -29.89 23.69
N SER A 197 -7.11 -30.00 22.35
CA SER A 197 -8.35 -30.29 21.62
C SER A 197 -8.37 -31.78 21.24
N PRO A 198 -9.34 -32.56 21.72
CA PRO A 198 -9.46 -34.00 21.46
C PRO A 198 -10.18 -34.26 20.13
N CYS A 199 -9.70 -33.68 19.04
CA CYS A 199 -10.11 -34.06 17.68
C CYS A 199 -8.86 -34.22 16.82
N GLY A 200 -8.68 -35.43 16.30
CA GLY A 200 -7.46 -35.94 15.70
C GLY A 200 -7.08 -35.33 14.35
N ASP A 201 -5.77 -35.38 14.12
CA ASP A 201 -5.12 -35.81 12.88
C ASP A 201 -5.60 -35.20 11.57
N GLU A 202 -5.56 -33.86 11.47
CA GLU A 202 -5.26 -33.13 10.22
C GLU A 202 -4.53 -31.79 10.47
N ALA A 203 -3.98 -31.58 11.68
CA ALA A 203 -3.45 -30.29 12.15
C ALA A 203 -2.00 -29.94 11.70
N ASN A 204 -1.36 -30.71 10.83
CA ASN A 204 0.11 -30.68 10.66
C ASN A 204 0.67 -30.00 9.40
N ASN A 205 -0.06 -29.05 8.79
CA ASN A 205 0.50 -28.14 7.77
C ASN A 205 0.27 -26.66 8.11
N MET A 206 0.36 -26.29 9.39
CA MET A 206 0.55 -24.89 9.81
C MET A 206 2.04 -24.58 9.82
N PRO A 207 2.48 -23.39 9.39
CA PRO A 207 3.88 -23.05 9.43
C PRO A 207 4.25 -22.90 10.90
N SER A 208 5.04 -23.83 11.43
CA SER A 208 5.63 -23.75 12.78
C SER A 208 6.43 -22.45 13.01
N HIS A 209 6.64 -21.65 11.96
CA HIS A 209 7.52 -20.49 11.91
C HIS A 209 6.83 -19.15 11.57
N ALA A 210 5.54 -19.08 11.24
CA ALA A 210 4.91 -17.78 10.95
C ALA A 210 4.76 -16.96 12.24
N ALA A 211 5.27 -15.73 12.29
CA ALA A 211 5.13 -14.94 13.51
C ALA A 211 3.76 -14.22 13.59
N PRO A 212 3.24 -14.03 14.81
CA PRO A 212 2.02 -13.26 15.04
C PRO A 212 2.19 -11.80 14.60
N SER A 213 1.07 -11.16 14.24
CA SER A 213 1.00 -9.71 13.97
C SER A 213 -0.37 -9.16 14.40
N VAL A 214 -0.47 -7.83 14.56
CA VAL A 214 -1.72 -7.16 14.90
C VAL A 214 -2.38 -6.65 13.62
N LEU A 215 -3.59 -7.16 13.34
CA LEU A 215 -4.37 -6.79 12.16
C LEU A 215 -5.39 -5.69 12.48
N THR A 216 -5.71 -4.88 11.47
CA THR A 216 -6.55 -3.67 11.58
C THR A 216 -7.66 -3.63 10.52
N PRO A 217 -8.51 -4.67 10.39
CA PRO A 217 -9.43 -4.76 9.26
C PRO A 217 -10.45 -3.61 9.19
N GLN A 218 -10.92 -3.09 10.33
CA GLN A 218 -11.84 -1.94 10.36
C GLN A 218 -11.20 -0.67 9.82
N TYR A 219 -9.90 -0.46 10.07
CA TYR A 219 -9.16 0.67 9.53
C TYR A 219 -9.06 0.57 8.00
N ARG A 220 -8.71 -0.61 7.48
CA ARG A 220 -8.59 -0.85 6.03
C ARG A 220 -9.91 -0.77 5.29
N LEU A 221 -11.02 -1.17 5.93
CA LEU A 221 -12.34 -1.01 5.33
C LEU A 221 -12.70 0.45 5.02
N LEU A 222 -12.21 1.41 5.81
CA LEU A 222 -12.46 2.83 5.53
C LEU A 222 -11.94 3.28 4.15
N THR A 223 -10.92 2.61 3.62
CA THR A 223 -10.27 2.97 2.36
C THR A 223 -10.63 2.04 1.20
N LEU A 224 -11.37 0.96 1.47
CA LEU A 224 -11.66 -0.12 0.52
C LEU A 224 -13.14 -0.51 0.42
N ASP A 225 -14.04 0.04 1.25
CA ASP A 225 -15.47 -0.29 1.18
C ASP A 225 -16.06 0.07 -0.19
N GLN A 226 -16.33 -0.94 -1.00
CA GLN A 226 -16.86 -0.83 -2.35
C GLN A 226 -18.24 -0.19 -2.42
N ARG A 227 -18.94 -0.02 -1.29
CA ARG A 227 -20.24 0.66 -1.21
C ARG A 227 -20.09 2.18 -1.07
N ASP A 228 -18.91 2.65 -0.67
CA ASP A 228 -18.66 4.09 -0.55
C ASP A 228 -18.29 4.67 -1.91
N ILE A 229 -19.05 5.68 -2.35
CA ILE A 229 -18.85 6.31 -3.65
C ILE A 229 -17.47 6.95 -3.80
N ARG A 230 -16.82 7.36 -2.70
CA ARG A 230 -15.46 7.93 -2.72
C ARG A 230 -14.42 6.88 -3.06
N VAL A 231 -14.59 5.65 -2.54
CA VAL A 231 -13.73 4.50 -2.86
C VAL A 231 -13.96 4.08 -4.32
N GLN A 232 -15.21 4.05 -4.77
CA GLN A 232 -15.54 3.76 -6.17
C GLN A 232 -14.92 4.78 -7.13
N GLU A 233 -15.01 6.08 -6.84
CA GLU A 233 -14.33 7.13 -7.63
C GLU A 233 -12.81 7.01 -7.54
N GLY A 234 -12.28 6.66 -6.37
CA GLY A 234 -10.86 6.40 -6.17
C GLY A 234 -10.32 5.29 -7.06
N LEU A 235 -11.10 4.20 -7.22
CA LEU A 235 -10.75 3.09 -8.09
C LEU A 235 -10.80 3.51 -9.56
N ARG A 236 -11.84 4.23 -9.98
CA ARG A 236 -11.96 4.80 -11.34
C ARG A 236 -10.76 5.69 -11.67
N ILE A 237 -10.43 6.63 -10.79
CA ILE A 237 -9.30 7.56 -10.96
C ILE A 237 -7.98 6.78 -11.01
N THR A 238 -7.83 5.74 -10.19
CA THR A 238 -6.66 4.86 -10.22
C THR A 238 -6.52 4.19 -11.58
N GLN A 239 -7.59 3.60 -12.12
CA GLN A 239 -7.59 2.98 -13.45
C GLN A 239 -7.23 3.98 -14.55
N GLU A 240 -7.86 5.16 -14.55
CA GLU A 240 -7.56 6.22 -15.52
C GLU A 240 -6.11 6.69 -15.44
N ALA A 241 -5.59 6.88 -14.23
CA ALA A 241 -4.19 7.26 -14.02
C ALA A 241 -3.22 6.20 -14.54
N LEU A 242 -3.46 4.92 -14.26
CA LEU A 242 -2.62 3.83 -14.76
C LEU A 242 -2.64 3.76 -16.30
N ALA A 243 -3.80 3.95 -16.93
CA ALA A 243 -3.88 3.99 -18.39
C ALA A 243 -3.14 5.19 -19.00
N THR A 244 -3.26 6.38 -18.41
CA THR A 244 -2.53 7.57 -18.88
C THR A 244 -1.03 7.43 -18.67
N LEU A 245 -0.58 6.86 -17.56
CA LEU A 245 0.84 6.56 -17.32
C LEU A 245 1.37 5.60 -18.37
N ASP A 246 0.66 4.50 -18.61
CA ASP A 246 1.04 3.49 -19.59
C ASP A 246 1.15 4.08 -21.01
N GLU A 247 0.16 4.86 -21.43
CA GLU A 247 0.17 5.55 -22.72
C GLU A 247 1.37 6.51 -22.85
N THR A 248 1.64 7.30 -21.80
CA THR A 248 2.74 8.28 -21.79
C THR A 248 4.10 7.60 -21.85
N LEU A 249 4.27 6.51 -21.10
CA LEU A 249 5.50 5.72 -21.07
C LEU A 249 5.76 5.03 -22.41
N ASN A 250 4.73 4.39 -22.98
CA ASN A 250 4.82 3.73 -24.28
C ASN A 250 5.15 4.72 -25.41
N GLN A 251 4.53 5.90 -25.42
CA GLN A 251 4.86 6.97 -26.38
C GLN A 251 6.32 7.45 -26.25
N SER A 252 6.90 7.30 -25.06
CA SER A 252 8.30 7.65 -24.78
C SER A 252 9.27 6.48 -24.98
N GLY A 253 8.78 5.30 -25.41
CA GLY A 253 9.59 4.09 -25.59
C GLY A 253 10.10 3.49 -24.28
N VAL A 254 9.39 3.74 -23.17
CA VAL A 254 9.74 3.24 -21.83
C VAL A 254 8.72 2.19 -21.42
N ASP A 255 9.20 1.03 -20.97
CA ASP A 255 8.31 -0.04 -20.50
C ASP A 255 7.60 0.35 -19.19
N HIS A 256 6.36 -0.10 -19.01
CA HIS A 256 5.60 0.10 -17.79
C HIS A 256 5.28 -1.23 -17.10
N LEU A 257 5.52 -1.32 -15.79
CA LEU A 257 5.09 -2.43 -14.93
C LEU A 257 4.29 -1.91 -13.74
N VAL A 258 3.05 -2.38 -13.59
CA VAL A 258 2.22 -2.07 -12.41
C VAL A 258 2.33 -3.17 -11.37
N MET A 259 2.73 -2.82 -10.15
CA MET A 259 2.77 -3.73 -9.01
C MET A 259 1.58 -3.51 -8.09
N LEU A 260 0.92 -4.61 -7.70
CA LEU A 260 -0.17 -4.58 -6.72
C LEU A 260 0.32 -5.06 -5.35
N ILE A 261 0.30 -4.17 -4.37
CA ILE A 261 0.70 -4.44 -2.99
C ILE A 261 -0.56 -4.72 -2.14
N PRO A 262 -0.71 -5.94 -1.60
CA PRO A 262 -1.86 -6.29 -0.76
C PRO A 262 -1.80 -5.63 0.61
N THR A 263 -2.93 -5.60 1.32
CA THR A 263 -2.90 -5.28 2.75
C THR A 263 -2.18 -6.39 3.54
N LYS A 264 -1.69 -6.04 4.73
CA LYS A 264 -1.14 -7.03 5.67
C LYS A 264 -2.18 -8.08 6.02
N GLU A 265 -3.43 -7.67 6.20
CA GLU A 265 -4.58 -8.53 6.47
C GLU A 265 -4.76 -9.61 5.39
N ARG A 266 -4.65 -9.23 4.11
CA ARG A 266 -4.75 -10.16 2.97
C ARG A 266 -3.61 -11.18 2.93
N VAL A 267 -2.41 -10.80 3.35
CA VAL A 267 -1.26 -11.74 3.46
C VAL A 267 -1.51 -12.77 4.56
N TYR A 268 -2.14 -12.37 5.67
CA TYR A 268 -2.45 -13.25 6.81
C TYR A 268 -3.76 -14.04 6.65
N GLU A 269 -4.50 -13.89 5.55
CA GLU A 269 -5.83 -14.48 5.31
C GLU A 269 -5.94 -15.94 5.74
N GLU A 270 -5.06 -16.81 5.25
CA GLU A 270 -5.14 -18.25 5.52
C GLU A 270 -4.96 -18.59 7.00
N LEU A 271 -4.11 -17.84 7.72
CA LEU A 271 -3.93 -18.02 9.16
C LEU A 271 -5.15 -17.54 9.93
N VAL A 272 -5.77 -16.43 9.50
CA VAL A 272 -6.95 -15.86 10.15
C VAL A 272 -8.18 -16.76 9.97
N LEU A 273 -8.38 -17.27 8.74
CA LEU A 273 -9.52 -18.12 8.40
C LEU A 273 -9.48 -19.46 9.15
N LYS A 274 -8.28 -20.01 9.40
CA LYS A 274 -8.10 -21.23 10.22
C LYS A 274 -8.31 -21.00 11.72
N ALA A 275 -8.19 -19.76 12.17
CA ALA A 275 -8.44 -19.39 13.56
C ALA A 275 -9.93 -19.05 13.75
N SER A 276 -10.26 -17.77 13.91
CA SER A 276 -11.64 -17.30 14.03
C SER A 276 -11.72 -15.90 13.43
N PRO A 277 -12.13 -15.75 12.15
CA PRO A 277 -12.20 -14.45 11.50
C PRO A 277 -13.33 -13.61 12.09
N THR A 278 -13.11 -12.30 12.18
CA THR A 278 -14.19 -11.36 12.50
C THR A 278 -14.98 -11.00 11.25
N GLU A 279 -16.23 -10.55 11.39
CA GLU A 279 -17.03 -10.04 10.27
C GLU A 279 -16.31 -8.92 9.51
N ALA A 280 -15.68 -7.99 10.21
CA ALA A 280 -14.89 -6.92 9.58
C ALA A 280 -13.71 -7.46 8.76
N PHE A 281 -13.09 -8.57 9.20
CA PHE A 281 -12.02 -9.21 8.45
C PHE A 281 -12.55 -9.84 7.15
N LEU A 282 -13.66 -10.58 7.24
CA LEU A 282 -14.31 -11.20 6.06
C LEU A 282 -14.75 -10.12 5.06
N ASN A 283 -15.40 -9.06 5.53
CA ASN A 283 -15.78 -7.92 4.70
C ASN A 283 -14.55 -7.28 4.04
N LEU A 284 -13.42 -7.14 4.75
CA LEU A 284 -12.21 -6.61 4.14
C LEU A 284 -11.69 -7.52 3.02
N MET A 285 -11.70 -8.85 3.21
CA MET A 285 -11.26 -9.78 2.16
C MET A 285 -12.10 -9.66 0.90
N GLU A 286 -13.42 -9.51 1.03
CA GLU A 286 -14.32 -9.29 -0.10
C GLU A 286 -14.05 -7.96 -0.81
N ASN A 287 -13.85 -6.88 -0.05
CA ASN A 287 -13.61 -5.55 -0.59
C ASN A 287 -12.24 -5.40 -1.26
N GLU A 288 -11.18 -5.95 -0.66
CA GLU A 288 -9.86 -5.98 -1.29
C GLU A 288 -9.86 -6.87 -2.52
N LYS A 289 -10.56 -8.03 -2.50
CA LYS A 289 -10.73 -8.88 -3.68
C LYS A 289 -11.44 -8.13 -4.81
N TRP A 290 -12.52 -7.41 -4.52
CA TRP A 290 -13.22 -6.58 -5.50
C TRP A 290 -12.27 -5.57 -6.16
N ALA A 291 -11.53 -4.79 -5.36
CA ALA A 291 -10.60 -3.79 -5.88
C ALA A 291 -9.46 -4.44 -6.68
N HIS A 292 -8.92 -5.57 -6.20
CA HIS A 292 -7.88 -6.32 -6.87
C HIS A 292 -8.33 -6.84 -8.24
N ASP A 293 -9.47 -7.53 -8.29
CA ASP A 293 -9.99 -8.10 -9.53
C ASP A 293 -10.34 -6.99 -10.53
N ALA A 294 -10.95 -5.90 -10.07
CA ALA A 294 -11.26 -4.75 -10.92
C ALA A 294 -10.01 -4.10 -11.54
N LEU A 295 -8.88 -4.02 -10.81
CA LEU A 295 -7.62 -3.53 -11.37
C LEU A 295 -6.98 -4.55 -12.33
N ILE A 296 -6.98 -5.83 -11.99
CA ILE A 296 -6.44 -6.89 -12.85
C ILE A 296 -7.21 -6.96 -14.17
N ASP A 297 -8.53 -6.99 -14.13
CA ASP A 297 -9.37 -7.07 -15.32
C ASP A 297 -9.20 -5.83 -16.19
N PHE A 298 -9.12 -4.65 -15.58
CA PHE A 298 -8.82 -3.41 -16.28
C PHE A 298 -7.46 -3.45 -16.99
N MET A 299 -6.39 -3.81 -16.27
CA MET A 299 -5.03 -3.87 -16.82
C MET A 299 -4.93 -4.93 -17.93
N ARG A 300 -5.57 -6.10 -17.76
CA ARG A 300 -5.66 -7.13 -18.81
C ARG A 300 -6.39 -6.61 -20.04
N GLY A 301 -7.53 -5.94 -19.86
CA GLY A 301 -8.29 -5.34 -20.98
C GLY A 301 -7.53 -4.24 -21.73
N LYS A 302 -6.52 -3.65 -21.09
CA LYS A 302 -5.63 -2.62 -21.66
C LYS A 302 -4.25 -3.14 -22.08
N ASN A 303 -3.96 -4.43 -21.86
CA ASN A 303 -2.63 -5.03 -22.04
C ASN A 303 -1.51 -4.35 -21.23
N ILE A 304 -1.82 -3.81 -20.05
CA ILE A 304 -0.85 -3.23 -19.14
C ILE A 304 -0.16 -4.35 -18.36
N ALA A 305 1.17 -4.40 -18.41
CA ALA A 305 1.95 -5.40 -17.68
C ALA A 305 1.80 -5.19 -16.16
N HIS A 306 1.53 -6.27 -15.43
CA HIS A 306 1.24 -6.18 -14.00
C HIS A 306 1.75 -7.40 -13.22
N LEU A 307 2.02 -7.17 -11.94
CA LEU A 307 2.53 -8.18 -11.00
C LEU A 307 1.84 -8.04 -9.64
N SER A 308 1.23 -9.14 -9.15
CA SER A 308 0.68 -9.19 -7.79
C SER A 308 1.75 -9.68 -6.81
N LEU A 309 1.96 -8.95 -5.72
CA LEU A 309 2.94 -9.31 -4.68
C LEU A 309 2.39 -10.23 -3.60
N LEU A 310 1.07 -10.50 -3.61
CA LEU A 310 0.43 -11.34 -2.61
C LEU A 310 1.08 -12.74 -2.50
N PRO A 311 1.37 -13.46 -3.60
CA PRO A 311 2.01 -14.77 -3.50
C PRO A 311 3.40 -14.72 -2.85
N ALA A 312 4.21 -13.70 -3.16
CA ALA A 312 5.55 -13.56 -2.61
C ALA A 312 5.53 -13.23 -1.11
N LEU A 313 4.65 -12.33 -0.69
CA LEU A 313 4.49 -11.97 0.72
C LEU A 313 3.90 -13.12 1.54
N LYS A 314 2.91 -13.86 1.01
CA LYS A 314 2.43 -15.10 1.62
C LYS A 314 3.56 -16.12 1.76
N LYS A 315 4.32 -16.39 0.69
CA LYS A 315 5.47 -17.31 0.73
C LYS A 315 6.46 -16.91 1.83
N SER A 316 6.80 -15.63 1.94
CA SER A 316 7.70 -15.11 2.98
C SER A 316 7.19 -15.45 4.39
N LEU A 317 5.90 -15.19 4.65
CA LEU A 317 5.23 -15.55 5.91
C LEU A 317 5.30 -17.06 6.20
N TRP A 318 5.01 -17.90 5.21
CA TRP A 318 4.98 -19.35 5.34
C TRP A 318 6.36 -19.97 5.61
N VAL A 319 7.44 -19.38 5.09
CA VAL A 319 8.82 -19.85 5.35
C VAL A 319 9.45 -19.24 6.61
N GLY A 320 8.67 -18.52 7.42
CA GLY A 320 9.15 -17.91 8.67
C GLY A 320 9.95 -16.61 8.50
N LYS A 321 10.05 -16.09 7.27
CA LYS A 321 10.62 -14.76 6.99
C LYS A 321 9.50 -13.73 7.14
N THR A 322 9.35 -13.19 8.34
CA THR A 322 8.20 -12.34 8.70
C THR A 322 8.07 -11.10 7.81
N PRO A 323 7.10 -11.04 6.88
CA PRO A 323 7.00 -9.93 5.94
C PRO A 323 6.55 -8.63 6.60
N TYR A 324 5.98 -8.70 7.82
CA TYR A 324 5.55 -7.56 8.61
C TYR A 324 6.02 -7.72 10.05
N GLN A 325 6.20 -6.61 10.75
CA GLN A 325 6.50 -6.62 12.18
C GLN A 325 5.29 -7.10 13.00
N ASN A 326 5.53 -7.58 14.22
CA ASN A 326 4.48 -7.90 15.19
C ASN A 326 3.92 -6.62 15.83
N SER A 327 3.26 -5.80 15.03
CA SER A 327 2.65 -4.54 15.42
C SER A 327 1.40 -4.29 14.58
N ASN A 328 0.69 -3.18 14.83
CA ASN A 328 -0.41 -2.72 13.98
C ASN A 328 0.07 -2.04 12.69
N ASP A 329 1.39 -1.86 12.52
CA ASP A 329 1.97 -1.23 11.34
C ASP A 329 1.81 -2.13 10.11
N GLY A 330 1.34 -1.55 9.00
CA GLY A 330 1.07 -2.26 7.75
C GLY A 330 2.22 -2.19 6.73
N HIS A 331 3.37 -1.64 7.08
CA HIS A 331 4.54 -1.56 6.22
C HIS A 331 5.38 -2.85 6.31
N PRO A 332 5.89 -3.34 5.18
CA PRO A 332 6.79 -4.47 5.12
C PRO A 332 8.01 -4.26 6.01
N SER A 333 8.38 -5.32 6.73
CA SER A 333 9.68 -5.41 7.42
C SER A 333 10.82 -5.48 6.39
N ARG A 334 12.07 -5.55 6.87
CA ARG A 334 13.23 -5.87 6.02
C ARG A 334 13.00 -7.13 5.17
N GLU A 335 12.45 -8.19 5.76
CA GLU A 335 12.17 -9.44 5.04
C GLU A 335 11.01 -9.29 4.05
N GLY A 336 10.02 -8.45 4.36
CA GLY A 336 8.95 -8.12 3.43
C GLY A 336 9.44 -7.33 2.23
N GLN A 337 10.26 -6.30 2.45
CA GLN A 337 10.88 -5.51 1.39
C GLN A 337 11.78 -6.37 0.50
N ARG A 338 12.55 -7.29 1.11
CA ARG A 338 13.36 -8.27 0.37
C ARG A 338 12.49 -9.21 -0.47
N ALA A 339 11.41 -9.75 0.08
CA ALA A 339 10.51 -10.64 -0.66
C ALA A 339 9.84 -9.94 -1.86
N ILE A 340 9.54 -8.64 -1.73
CA ILE A 340 9.07 -7.81 -2.84
C ILE A 340 10.14 -7.72 -3.93
N ALA A 341 11.38 -7.35 -3.56
CA ALA A 341 12.48 -7.21 -4.52
C ALA A 341 12.81 -8.53 -5.24
N GLU A 342 12.84 -9.66 -4.51
CA GLU A 342 13.05 -11.00 -5.07
C GLU A 342 11.94 -11.36 -6.08
N CYS A 343 10.67 -11.03 -5.77
CA CYS A 343 9.56 -11.29 -6.68
C CYS A 343 9.69 -10.52 -8.01
N ILE A 344 10.17 -9.28 -7.97
CA ILE A 344 10.38 -8.46 -9.16
C ILE A 344 11.58 -8.97 -9.95
N ALA A 345 12.68 -9.31 -9.28
CA ALA A 345 13.87 -9.88 -9.92
C ALA A 345 13.52 -11.21 -10.64
N ASP A 346 12.73 -12.08 -10.01
CA ASP A 346 12.22 -13.32 -10.61
C ASP A 346 11.32 -13.06 -11.81
N TYR A 347 10.54 -11.96 -11.81
CA TYR A 347 9.72 -11.55 -12.94
C TYR A 347 10.60 -11.11 -14.12
N PHE A 348 11.64 -10.31 -13.86
CA PHE A 348 12.59 -9.87 -14.90
C PHE A 348 13.47 -10.99 -15.45
N ALA A 349 13.73 -12.05 -14.68
CA ALA A 349 14.50 -13.20 -15.18
C ALA A 349 13.70 -14.13 -16.11
N LYS A 350 12.36 -14.01 -16.12
CA LYS A 350 11.46 -14.88 -16.89
C LYS A 350 10.94 -14.26 -18.19
N GLY A 351 10.98 -12.93 -18.30
CA GLY A 351 10.66 -12.17 -19.51
C GLY A 351 11.93 -11.73 -20.20
#